data_AF-A0A3B0RWF0-F1
#
_entry.id   AF-A0A3B0RWF0-F1
#
_cell.length_a   1.000
_cell.length_b   1.000
_cell.length_c   1.000
_cell.angle_alpha   90.00
_cell.angle_beta   90.00
_cell.angle_gamma   90.00
#
_symmetry.space_group_name_H-M   'P 1'
#
loop_
_entity.id
_entity.type
_entity.pdbx_description
1 polymer ?
#
loop_
_entity_poly.entity_id
_entity_poly.type
_entity_poly.pdbx_seq_one_letter_code
_entity_poly.pdbx_strand_id
1 'polypeptide(L)'
;ALCLDWMRDPATALAFSASDDEARQAGLQLAAWCGKRAVELRDRPGLVVFRTLCQLANGAADAVRDEVADADAIDRAMINGVNYPFGPMAWAREHGFVRVATALDAIADATDDNSYNPCEIFRAGDED
;
A
#
# COMPACT_ATOMS: atom_id res chain seq x y z
N ALA A 1 13.45 -11.60 12.43
CA ALA A 1 13.27 -10.60 11.37
C ALA A 1 12.08 -9.70 11.69
N LEU A 2 12.19 -8.41 11.41
CA LEU A 2 11.16 -7.38 11.67
C LEU A 2 10.74 -6.76 10.33
N CYS A 3 9.45 -6.75 10.02
CA CYS A 3 8.90 -6.08 8.84
C CYS A 3 8.02 -4.92 9.28
N LEU A 4 8.24 -3.71 8.73
CA LEU A 4 7.50 -2.50 9.08
C LEU A 4 6.46 -2.18 8.02
N ASP A 5 5.25 -1.88 8.47
CA ASP A 5 4.10 -1.52 7.64
C ASP A 5 3.65 -0.11 8.01
N TRP A 6 4.27 0.87 7.38
CA TRP A 6 4.14 2.27 7.76
C TRP A 6 4.01 3.17 6.54
N MET A 7 3.12 4.15 6.65
CA MET A 7 2.95 5.24 5.70
C MET A 7 3.34 6.56 6.38
N ARG A 8 3.97 7.46 5.62
CA ARG A 8 4.36 8.78 6.08
C ARG A 8 3.14 9.65 6.39
N ASP A 9 3.06 10.08 7.66
CA ASP A 9 2.26 11.19 8.26
C ASP A 9 0.75 11.30 7.90
N PRO A 10 -0.20 11.44 8.86
CA PRO A 10 -0.09 11.55 10.32
C PRO A 10 -0.33 10.22 11.04
N ALA A 11 0.33 9.14 10.61
CA ALA A 11 0.17 7.83 11.23
C ALA A 11 0.58 7.88 12.72
N THR A 12 -0.39 7.71 13.63
CA THR A 12 -0.17 7.67 15.08
C THR A 12 0.33 6.31 15.58
N ALA A 13 0.40 5.32 14.67
CA ALA A 13 0.82 3.97 14.96
C ALA A 13 1.94 3.50 14.01
N LEU A 14 2.75 2.57 14.51
CA LEU A 14 3.72 1.79 13.75
C LEU A 14 3.21 0.34 13.74
N ALA A 15 2.86 -0.17 12.56
CA ALA A 15 2.48 -1.57 12.42
C ALA A 15 3.70 -2.42 12.00
N PHE A 16 3.81 -3.64 12.52
CA PHE A 16 4.94 -4.52 12.23
C PHE A 16 4.58 -6.01 12.39
N SER A 17 5.33 -6.90 11.75
CA SER A 17 5.34 -8.35 12.05
C SER A 17 6.70 -8.77 12.63
N ALA A 18 6.70 -9.79 13.48
CA ALA A 18 7.90 -10.31 14.14
C ALA A 18 7.95 -11.84 14.05
N SER A 19 9.14 -12.40 13.83
CA SER A 19 9.35 -13.85 13.74
C SER A 19 9.50 -14.55 15.09
N ASP A 20 9.88 -13.80 16.12
CA ASP A 20 10.24 -14.29 17.45
C ASP A 20 10.11 -13.16 18.48
N ASP A 21 10.30 -13.50 19.75
CA ASP A 21 10.19 -12.55 20.86
C ASP A 21 11.23 -11.43 20.81
N GLU A 22 12.44 -11.71 20.32
CA GLU A 22 13.49 -10.69 20.21
C GLU A 22 13.10 -9.63 19.17
N ALA A 23 12.66 -10.05 17.99
CA ALA A 23 12.15 -9.17 16.95
C ALA A 23 10.89 -8.40 17.42
N ARG A 24 10.03 -9.05 18.20
CA ARG A 24 8.84 -8.42 18.77
C ARG A 24 9.22 -7.31 19.74
N GLN A 25 10.17 -7.55 20.65
CA GLN A 25 10.68 -6.52 21.55
C GLN A 25 11.33 -5.36 20.79
N ALA A 26 12.09 -5.64 19.74
CA ALA A 26 12.67 -4.60 18.90
C ALA A 26 11.60 -3.72 18.23
N GLY A 27 10.53 -4.31 17.70
CA GLY A 27 9.39 -3.58 17.12
C GLY A 27 8.67 -2.68 18.13
N LEU A 28 8.43 -3.19 19.34
CA LEU A 28 7.82 -2.42 20.43
C LEU A 28 8.69 -1.24 20.86
N GLN A 29 10.00 -1.46 21.00
CA GLN A 29 10.97 -0.41 21.37
C GLN A 29 11.08 0.66 20.29
N LEU A 30 11.09 0.26 19.01
CA LEU A 30 11.11 1.21 17.89
C LEU A 30 9.85 2.09 17.89
N ALA A 31 8.67 1.51 18.07
CA ALA A 31 7.43 2.26 18.17
C ALA A 31 7.47 3.27 19.33
N ALA A 32 7.92 2.83 20.51
CA ALA A 32 8.07 3.68 21.68
C ALA A 32 9.07 4.84 21.45
N TRP A 33 10.22 4.54 20.81
CA TRP A 33 11.22 5.55 20.48
C TRP A 33 10.70 6.60 19.50
N CYS A 34 9.85 6.20 18.55
CA CYS A 34 9.17 7.12 17.63
C CYS A 34 7.96 7.84 18.24
N GLY A 35 7.59 7.57 19.50
CA GLY A 35 6.37 8.11 20.12
C GLY A 35 5.09 7.62 19.45
N LYS A 36 5.12 6.46 18.79
CA LYS A 36 3.98 5.86 18.07
C LYS A 36 3.42 4.68 18.84
N ARG A 37 2.12 4.43 18.69
CA ARG A 37 1.49 3.20 19.20
C ARG A 37 1.96 2.00 18.38
N ALA A 38 2.42 0.95 19.03
CA ALA A 38 2.81 -0.28 18.36
C ALA A 38 1.57 -1.11 17.96
N VAL A 39 1.57 -1.68 16.75
CA VAL A 39 0.55 -2.63 16.27
C VAL A 39 1.25 -3.85 15.71
N GLU A 40 1.18 -4.97 16.45
CA GLU A 40 1.70 -6.24 15.95
C GLU A 40 0.70 -6.89 15.01
N LEU A 41 1.17 -7.28 13.83
CA LEU A 41 0.42 -7.93 12.76
C LEU A 41 0.90 -9.36 12.60
N ARG A 42 0.01 -10.20 12.04
CA ARG A 42 0.43 -11.52 11.55
C ARG A 42 1.27 -11.36 10.30
N ASP A 43 2.29 -12.19 10.17
CA ASP A 43 3.14 -12.19 9.00
C ASP A 43 2.38 -12.74 7.78
N ARG A 44 1.95 -11.83 6.91
CA ARG A 44 1.19 -12.11 5.69
C ARG A 44 1.71 -11.24 4.55
N PRO A 45 1.65 -11.70 3.29
CA PRO A 45 2.17 -10.95 2.14
C PRO A 45 1.63 -9.53 2.08
N GLY A 46 2.53 -8.54 1.98
CA GLY A 46 2.21 -7.12 1.89
C GLY A 46 1.69 -6.46 3.18
N LEU A 47 1.61 -7.20 4.30
CA LEU A 47 1.01 -6.75 5.55
C LEU A 47 -0.37 -6.09 5.32
N VAL A 48 -0.79 -5.09 6.11
CA VAL A 48 -2.14 -4.52 6.01
C VAL A 48 -2.14 -3.19 5.28
N VAL A 49 -1.32 -2.22 5.68
CA VAL A 49 -1.30 -0.87 5.11
C VAL A 49 -0.81 -0.92 3.68
N PHE A 50 0.37 -1.51 3.44
CA PHE A 50 0.95 -1.56 2.10
C PHE A 50 0.08 -2.35 1.11
N ARG A 51 -0.39 -3.55 1.50
CA ARG A 51 -1.32 -4.35 0.68
C ARG A 51 -2.61 -3.60 0.34
N THR A 52 -3.22 -2.92 1.30
CA THR A 52 -4.46 -2.18 1.08
C THR A 52 -4.26 -1.01 0.13
N LEU A 53 -3.16 -0.27 0.25
CA LEU A 53 -2.87 0.86 -0.64
C LEU A 53 -2.58 0.40 -2.08
N CYS A 54 -1.79 -0.66 -2.23
CA CYS A 54 -1.53 -1.24 -3.54
C CYS A 54 -2.84 -1.67 -4.22
N GLN A 55 -3.76 -2.32 -3.50
CA GLN A 55 -5.06 -2.71 -4.08
C GLN A 55 -5.99 -1.51 -4.35
N LEU A 56 -5.97 -0.50 -3.49
CA LEU A 56 -6.74 0.72 -3.72
C LEU A 56 -6.26 1.44 -5.00
N ALA A 57 -4.94 1.55 -5.17
CA ALA A 57 -4.34 2.06 -6.39
C ALA A 57 -4.66 1.17 -7.60
N ASN A 58 -4.62 -0.15 -7.44
CA ASN A 58 -4.94 -1.08 -8.53
C ASN A 58 -6.37 -0.89 -9.04
N GLY A 59 -7.34 -0.80 -8.13
CA GLY A 59 -8.73 -0.54 -8.50
C GLY A 59 -8.93 0.85 -9.12
N ALA A 60 -8.16 1.85 -8.70
CA ALA A 60 -8.17 3.16 -9.36
C ALA A 60 -7.61 3.10 -10.79
N ALA A 61 -6.53 2.34 -11.00
CA ALA A 61 -5.95 2.12 -12.33
C ALA A 61 -6.91 1.33 -13.24
N ASP A 62 -7.61 0.32 -12.71
CA ASP A 62 -8.65 -0.38 -13.46
C ASP A 62 -9.78 0.56 -13.89
N ALA A 63 -10.21 1.49 -13.03
CA ALA A 63 -11.21 2.49 -13.39
C ALA A 63 -10.73 3.49 -14.47
N VAL A 64 -9.43 3.81 -14.51
CA VAL A 64 -8.83 4.58 -15.61
C VAL A 64 -8.86 3.76 -16.90
N ARG A 65 -8.40 2.50 -16.85
CA ARG A 65 -8.34 1.60 -18.01
C ARG A 65 -9.73 1.39 -18.62
N ASP A 66 -10.74 1.23 -17.77
CA ASP A 66 -12.12 1.01 -18.19
C ASP A 66 -12.84 2.33 -18.56
N GLU A 67 -12.10 3.44 -18.70
CA GLU A 67 -12.56 4.76 -19.13
C GLU A 67 -13.69 5.35 -18.26
N VAL A 68 -13.74 4.99 -16.97
CA VAL A 68 -14.74 5.55 -16.02
C VAL A 68 -14.49 7.03 -15.79
N ALA A 69 -13.21 7.42 -15.64
CA ALA A 69 -12.75 8.80 -15.53
C ALA A 69 -11.22 8.85 -15.72
N ASP A 70 -10.68 10.04 -15.98
CA ASP A 70 -9.23 10.25 -15.97
C ASP A 70 -8.63 10.13 -14.55
N ALA A 71 -7.31 9.90 -14.47
CA ALA A 71 -6.62 9.66 -13.20
C ALA A 71 -6.79 10.83 -12.20
N ASP A 72 -6.76 12.07 -12.68
CA ASP A 72 -6.91 13.26 -11.83
C ASP A 72 -8.34 13.40 -11.30
N ALA A 73 -9.35 13.05 -12.09
CA ALA A 73 -10.75 13.05 -11.69
C ALA A 73 -11.02 11.96 -10.66
N ILE A 74 -10.45 10.76 -10.83
CA ILE A 74 -10.52 9.70 -9.82
C ILE A 74 -9.87 10.16 -8.52
N ASP A 75 -8.67 10.73 -8.58
CA ASP A 75 -7.98 11.23 -7.40
C ASP A 75 -8.79 12.32 -6.67
N ARG A 76 -9.34 13.29 -7.41
CA ARG A 76 -10.23 14.32 -6.84
C ARG A 76 -11.49 13.71 -6.23
N ALA A 77 -12.09 12.70 -6.86
CA ALA A 77 -13.26 12.02 -6.33
C ALA A 77 -12.95 11.26 -5.04
N MET A 78 -11.79 10.61 -4.95
CA MET A 78 -11.39 9.86 -3.75
C MET A 78 -11.03 10.79 -2.58
N ILE A 79 -10.39 11.93 -2.87
CA ILE A 79 -10.09 12.95 -1.86
C ILE A 79 -11.38 13.62 -1.37
N ASN A 80 -12.23 14.12 -2.26
CA ASN A 80 -13.38 14.94 -1.87
C ASN A 80 -14.64 14.13 -1.56
N GLY A 81 -14.78 12.93 -2.11
CA GLY A 81 -15.96 12.09 -1.98
C GLY A 81 -15.90 11.15 -0.77
N VAL A 82 -14.74 10.57 -0.49
CA VAL A 82 -14.56 9.61 0.61
C VAL A 82 -13.43 9.98 1.57
N ASN A 83 -12.90 11.20 1.45
CA ASN A 83 -11.96 11.81 2.39
C ASN A 83 -10.63 11.04 2.54
N TYR A 84 -10.11 10.49 1.44
CA TYR A 84 -8.72 10.03 1.42
C TYR A 84 -7.76 11.23 1.51
N PRO A 85 -6.64 11.12 2.27
CA PRO A 85 -5.67 12.21 2.42
C PRO A 85 -4.91 12.54 1.12
N PHE A 86 -4.88 11.61 0.17
CA PHE A 86 -4.28 11.75 -1.15
C PHE A 86 -5.02 10.86 -2.15
N GLY A 87 -4.86 11.16 -3.44
CA GLY A 87 -5.42 10.36 -4.52
C GLY A 87 -4.69 9.03 -4.69
N PRO A 88 -5.37 7.90 -4.94
CA PRO A 88 -4.73 6.60 -5.11
C PRO A 88 -3.79 6.53 -6.32
N MET A 89 -4.09 7.22 -7.43
CA MET A 89 -3.20 7.26 -8.59
C MET A 89 -1.97 8.13 -8.31
N ALA A 90 -2.16 9.31 -7.71
CA ALA A 90 -1.07 10.15 -7.25
C ALA A 90 -0.14 9.41 -6.27
N TRP A 91 -0.70 8.67 -5.31
CA TRP A 91 0.07 7.85 -4.37
C TRP A 91 0.91 6.79 -5.08
N ALA A 92 0.30 6.06 -6.03
CA ALA A 92 1.01 5.04 -6.78
C ALA A 92 2.11 5.62 -7.68
N ARG A 93 1.90 6.80 -8.25
CA ARG A 93 2.93 7.54 -9.01
C ARG A 93 4.09 7.95 -8.11
N GLU A 94 3.81 8.51 -6.93
CA GLU A 94 4.83 8.90 -5.94
C GLU A 94 5.67 7.71 -5.47
N HIS A 95 5.04 6.55 -5.26
CA HIS A 95 5.73 5.33 -4.80
C HIS A 95 6.37 4.54 -5.95
N GLY A 96 6.01 4.85 -7.20
CA GLY A 96 6.47 4.23 -8.43
C GLY A 96 5.57 3.08 -8.86
N PHE A 97 4.95 3.22 -10.03
CA PHE A 97 4.03 2.22 -10.58
C PHE A 97 4.65 0.81 -10.70
N VAL A 98 5.89 0.71 -11.18
CA VAL A 98 6.60 -0.57 -11.28
C VAL A 98 6.75 -1.24 -9.92
N ARG A 99 7.00 -0.47 -8.85
CA ARG A 99 7.12 -1.00 -7.48
C ARG A 99 5.77 -1.48 -6.96
N VAL A 100 4.70 -0.74 -7.24
CA VAL A 100 3.32 -1.16 -6.89
C VAL A 100 2.94 -2.44 -7.63
N ALA A 101 3.20 -2.53 -8.94
CA ALA A 101 2.95 -3.74 -9.73
C ALA A 101 3.74 -4.94 -9.20
N THR A 102 5.04 -4.75 -8.92
CA THR A 102 5.90 -5.81 -8.38
C THR A 102 5.39 -6.30 -7.02
N ALA A 103 4.91 -5.39 -6.16
CA ALA A 103 4.33 -5.76 -4.88
C ALA A 103 3.03 -6.55 -5.04
N LEU A 104 2.17 -6.13 -5.96
CA LEU A 104 0.91 -6.80 -6.30
C LEU A 104 1.14 -8.21 -6.85
N ASP A 105 2.07 -8.37 -7.80
CA ASP A 105 2.51 -9.68 -8.33
C ASP A 105 3.02 -10.59 -7.19
N ALA A 106 3.90 -10.08 -6.33
CA ALA A 106 4.42 -10.85 -5.20
C ALA A 106 3.32 -11.27 -4.19
N ILE A 107 2.30 -10.44 -4.01
CA ILE A 107 1.14 -10.77 -3.16
C ILE A 107 0.26 -11.82 -3.85
N ALA A 108 0.00 -11.68 -5.15
CA ALA A 108 -0.76 -12.65 -5.94
C ALA A 108 -0.11 -14.04 -5.88
N ASP A 109 1.19 -14.12 -6.17
CA ASP A 109 1.97 -15.36 -6.12
C ASP A 109 1.96 -16.01 -4.73
N ALA A 110 2.11 -15.21 -3.68
CA ALA A 110 2.16 -15.72 -2.31
C ALA A 110 0.78 -16.11 -1.74
N THR A 111 -0.32 -15.66 -2.37
CA THR A 111 -1.69 -15.94 -1.92
C THR A 111 -2.48 -16.83 -2.86
N ASP A 112 -1.98 -17.09 -4.06
CA ASP A 112 -2.69 -17.77 -5.17
C ASP A 112 -4.03 -17.08 -5.48
N ASP A 113 -4.05 -15.74 -5.41
CA ASP A 113 -5.25 -14.91 -5.56
C ASP A 113 -5.06 -13.87 -6.66
N ASN A 114 -5.72 -14.13 -7.79
CA ASN A 114 -5.67 -13.29 -8.98
C ASN A 114 -6.31 -11.90 -8.79
N SER A 115 -7.05 -11.66 -7.70
CA SER A 115 -7.54 -10.30 -7.40
C SER A 115 -6.42 -9.31 -7.14
N TYR A 116 -5.20 -9.78 -6.85
CA TYR A 116 -4.00 -8.96 -6.69
C TYR A 116 -3.24 -8.74 -8.00
N ASN A 117 -3.69 -9.25 -9.14
CA ASN A 117 -2.99 -9.03 -10.40
C ASN A 117 -2.97 -7.52 -10.74
N PRO A 118 -1.78 -6.94 -11.00
CA PRO A 118 -1.67 -5.51 -11.22
C PRO A 118 -2.22 -5.12 -12.60
N CYS A 119 -2.88 -3.97 -12.62
CA CYS A 119 -3.37 -3.32 -13.82
C CYS A 119 -2.20 -3.00 -14.78
N GLU A 120 -2.46 -3.13 -16.09
CA GLU A 120 -1.47 -2.91 -17.14
C GLU A 120 -0.91 -1.48 -17.15
N ILE A 121 -1.70 -0.49 -16.70
CA ILE A 121 -1.26 0.91 -16.55
C ILE A 121 0.02 1.00 -15.71
N PHE A 122 0.18 0.15 -14.68
CA PHE A 122 1.37 0.20 -13.86
C PHE A 122 2.65 -0.30 -14.55
N ARG A 123 2.50 -1.11 -15.60
CA ARG A 123 3.61 -1.66 -16.39
C ARG A 123 3.92 -0.82 -17.62
N ALA A 124 2.94 -0.07 -18.12
CA ALA A 124 3.10 0.83 -19.26
C ALA A 124 4.08 1.98 -18.99
N GLY A 125 4.26 2.36 -17.71
CA GLY A 125 5.31 3.25 -17.22
C GLY A 125 5.39 4.58 -17.98
N ASP A 126 4.67 5.61 -17.53
CA ASP A 126 4.71 7.01 -18.01
C ASP A 126 5.18 7.14 -19.48
N GLU A 127 4.29 6.84 -20.43
CA GLU A 127 4.40 7.42 -21.78
C GLU A 127 4.08 8.92 -21.67
N ASP A 128 5.03 9.70 -21.18
CA ASP A 128 5.11 11.16 -21.32
C ASP A 128 6.55 11.59 -21.63
#